data_AF-A0A0F3PVF2-F1
#
_entry.id   AF-A0A0F3PVF2-F1
#
_cell.length_a   1.000
_cell.length_b   1.000
_cell.length_c   1.000
_cell.angle_alpha   90.00
_cell.angle_beta   90.00
_cell.angle_gamma   90.00
#
_symmetry.space_group_name_H-M   'P 1'
#
loop_
_entity.id
_entity.type
_entity.pdbx_description
1 polymer ?
#
loop_
_entity_poly.entity_id
_entity_poly.type
_entity_poly.pdbx_seq_one_letter_code
_entity_poly.pdbx_strand_id
1 'polypeptide(L)'
;MTKSGTNNTSNYGAYAATTPASKTSDGNTSLCGGKGGSSSGGGSSAQVLKDFVKSTLLGDGSKNWPTSTGGATTPETNDNAKAVAGDLVALNSDEKTIVAGLLTKTIEGGEVVEIRAVSSTSVMVNACYDLLSEGLGVVPYACVGLGGNFVGVVDGHITPKLAYRLKAGLSYQLSSVISSFSV
;
A
#
# COMPACT_ATOMS: atom_id res chain seq x y z
N MET A 1 -18.91 -9.76 -1.13
CA MET A 1 -20.00 -10.18 -2.07
C MET A 1 -21.36 -10.20 -1.37
N THR A 2 -22.50 -10.03 -2.05
CA THR A 2 -23.82 -10.07 -1.38
C THR A 2 -24.12 -11.44 -0.81
N LYS A 3 -24.94 -11.46 0.25
CA LYS A 3 -25.25 -12.66 1.04
C LYS A 3 -26.69 -13.11 0.82
N SER A 4 -26.95 -14.39 1.01
CA SER A 4 -28.30 -14.93 0.97
C SER A 4 -29.16 -14.38 2.13
N GLY A 5 -30.47 -14.36 1.92
CA GLY A 5 -31.46 -14.08 2.96
C GLY A 5 -31.46 -15.16 4.05
N THR A 6 -32.07 -14.83 5.20
CA THR A 6 -32.03 -15.67 6.41
C THR A 6 -32.82 -16.98 6.25
N ASN A 7 -33.99 -16.96 5.61
CA ASN A 7 -34.85 -18.15 5.50
C ASN A 7 -34.75 -18.87 4.15
N ASN A 8 -34.10 -18.26 3.17
CA ASN A 8 -33.96 -18.82 1.83
C ASN A 8 -32.55 -18.56 1.31
N THR A 9 -31.76 -19.63 1.20
CA THR A 9 -30.35 -19.60 0.79
C THR A 9 -30.15 -19.27 -0.69
N SER A 10 -31.20 -19.36 -1.51
CA SER A 10 -31.18 -18.99 -2.92
C SER A 10 -31.55 -17.52 -3.21
N ASN A 11 -31.90 -16.74 -2.18
CA ASN A 11 -32.27 -15.32 -2.33
C ASN A 11 -31.11 -14.40 -1.91
N TYR A 12 -30.20 -14.09 -2.83
CA TYR A 12 -29.09 -13.18 -2.58
C TYR A 12 -29.50 -11.71 -2.61
N GLY A 13 -28.76 -10.87 -1.92
CA GLY A 13 -28.91 -9.42 -2.02
C GLY A 13 -28.65 -8.94 -3.45
N ALA A 14 -29.49 -8.05 -3.95
CA ALA A 14 -29.29 -7.36 -5.22
C ALA A 14 -28.84 -5.92 -4.95
N TYR A 15 -27.70 -5.51 -5.49
CA TYR A 15 -27.21 -4.15 -5.33
C TYR A 15 -28.13 -3.14 -6.02
N ALA A 16 -28.47 -2.08 -5.30
CA ALA A 16 -29.37 -1.03 -5.73
C ALA A 16 -28.96 0.33 -5.15
N ALA A 17 -29.60 1.40 -5.62
CA ALA A 17 -29.37 2.76 -5.16
C ALA A 17 -29.77 2.98 -3.69
N THR A 18 -30.77 2.25 -3.20
CA THR A 18 -31.30 2.36 -1.85
C THR A 18 -31.67 0.98 -1.31
N THR A 19 -31.53 0.81 0.00
CA THR A 19 -32.03 -0.36 0.72
C THR A 19 -33.48 -0.11 1.13
N PRO A 20 -34.42 -1.04 0.88
CA PRO A 20 -35.80 -0.90 1.31
C PRO A 20 -35.92 -0.97 2.83
N ALA A 21 -36.92 -0.29 3.40
CA ALA A 21 -37.20 -0.32 4.83
C ALA A 21 -37.64 -1.71 5.33
N SER A 22 -38.23 -2.53 4.45
CA SER A 22 -38.59 -3.91 4.73
C SER A 22 -37.99 -4.83 3.68
N LYS A 23 -37.29 -5.88 4.13
CA LYS A 23 -36.67 -6.91 3.28
C LYS A 23 -37.46 -8.21 3.24
N THR A 24 -38.78 -8.17 3.38
CA THR A 24 -39.57 -9.41 3.34
C THR A 24 -39.61 -9.97 1.92
N SER A 25 -40.02 -9.14 0.96
CA SER A 25 -40.23 -9.50 -0.46
C SER A 25 -39.40 -8.63 -1.42
N ASP A 26 -38.44 -7.87 -0.88
CA ASP A 26 -37.48 -7.06 -1.63
C ASP A 26 -36.07 -7.32 -1.08
N GLY A 27 -35.20 -7.86 -1.92
CA GLY A 27 -33.82 -8.21 -1.59
C GLY A 27 -32.80 -7.13 -1.95
N ASN A 28 -33.24 -5.93 -2.32
CA ASN A 28 -32.35 -4.85 -2.71
C ASN A 28 -31.46 -4.38 -1.54
N THR A 29 -30.26 -3.92 -1.86
CA THR A 29 -29.30 -3.43 -0.87
C THR A 29 -28.36 -2.39 -1.46
N SER A 30 -28.18 -1.29 -0.74
CA SER A 30 -27.12 -0.30 -0.97
C SER A 30 -25.88 -0.56 -0.09
N LEU A 31 -25.96 -1.54 0.82
CA LEU A 31 -24.86 -1.98 1.66
C LEU A 31 -24.02 -3.05 0.97
N CYS A 32 -22.70 -2.85 0.91
CA CYS A 32 -21.71 -3.84 0.45
C CYS A 32 -21.80 -5.11 1.29
N GLY A 33 -21.98 -6.26 0.61
CA GLY A 33 -22.20 -7.53 1.29
C GLY A 33 -23.57 -7.68 1.97
N GLY A 34 -24.53 -6.81 1.64
CA GLY A 34 -25.88 -6.86 2.16
C GLY A 34 -26.61 -8.18 1.83
N LYS A 35 -27.56 -8.54 2.70
CA LYS A 35 -28.38 -9.74 2.55
C LYS A 35 -29.60 -9.50 1.67
N GLY A 36 -30.03 -10.56 0.98
CA GLY A 36 -31.30 -10.62 0.25
C GLY A 36 -32.51 -10.70 1.18
N GLY A 37 -33.69 -10.74 0.56
CA GLY A 37 -34.96 -10.74 1.26
C GLY A 37 -35.22 -12.03 2.05
N SER A 38 -35.99 -11.93 3.12
CA SER A 38 -36.31 -13.03 4.03
C SER A 38 -37.27 -14.06 3.44
N SER A 39 -38.03 -13.73 2.39
CA SER A 39 -38.97 -14.66 1.73
C SER A 39 -38.82 -14.71 0.21
N SER A 40 -38.76 -13.55 -0.45
CA SER A 40 -38.61 -13.43 -1.91
C SER A 40 -37.97 -12.10 -2.30
N GLY A 41 -37.74 -11.87 -3.60
CA GLY A 41 -37.26 -10.59 -4.13
C GLY A 41 -35.74 -10.39 -4.13
N GLY A 42 -34.96 -11.43 -3.81
CA GLY A 42 -33.50 -11.44 -3.98
C GLY A 42 -33.08 -11.92 -5.38
N GLY A 43 -31.80 -11.74 -5.70
CA GLY A 43 -31.19 -12.31 -6.90
C GLY A 43 -30.85 -13.79 -6.74
N SER A 44 -30.80 -14.54 -7.85
CA SER A 44 -30.49 -15.97 -7.84
C SER A 44 -29.02 -16.30 -7.54
N SER A 45 -28.14 -15.30 -7.57
CA SER A 45 -26.71 -15.44 -7.32
C SER A 45 -26.14 -14.25 -6.55
N ALA A 46 -25.06 -14.50 -5.80
CA ALA A 46 -24.32 -13.44 -5.14
C ALA A 46 -23.76 -12.44 -6.15
N GLN A 47 -23.89 -11.16 -5.84
CA GLN A 47 -23.32 -10.06 -6.61
C GLN A 47 -21.96 -9.64 -6.04
N VAL A 48 -21.05 -9.21 -6.92
CA VAL A 48 -19.65 -8.92 -6.59
C VAL A 48 -19.37 -7.42 -6.62
N LEU A 49 -18.13 -7.01 -6.35
CA LEU A 49 -17.74 -5.60 -6.28
C LEU A 49 -18.09 -4.81 -7.55
N LYS A 50 -17.96 -5.43 -8.74
CA LYS A 50 -18.36 -4.81 -10.01
C LYS A 50 -19.84 -4.38 -10.02
N ASP A 51 -20.71 -5.22 -9.48
CA ASP A 51 -22.16 -4.95 -9.42
C ASP A 51 -22.47 -3.86 -8.39
N PHE A 52 -21.73 -3.83 -7.26
CA PHE A 52 -21.82 -2.78 -6.26
C PHE A 52 -21.46 -1.41 -6.85
N VAL A 53 -20.33 -1.32 -7.55
CA VAL A 53 -19.91 -0.07 -8.21
C VAL A 53 -20.96 0.38 -9.23
N LYS A 54 -21.45 -0.54 -10.06
CA LYS A 54 -22.41 -0.24 -11.12
C LYS A 54 -23.78 0.21 -10.59
N SER A 55 -24.32 -0.50 -9.60
CA SER A 55 -25.73 -0.35 -9.21
C SER A 55 -25.92 0.47 -7.93
N THR A 56 -24.87 0.61 -7.11
CA THR A 56 -24.97 1.25 -5.80
C THR A 56 -24.18 2.55 -5.73
N LEU A 57 -22.94 2.61 -6.25
CA LEU A 57 -22.13 3.82 -6.10
C LEU A 57 -22.62 5.00 -6.93
N LEU A 58 -23.18 4.77 -8.14
CA LEU A 58 -23.90 5.69 -9.05
C LEU A 58 -23.30 7.10 -9.27
N GLY A 59 -23.54 7.70 -10.44
CA GLY A 59 -22.95 9.00 -10.77
C GLY A 59 -21.42 8.91 -10.84
N ASP A 60 -20.72 9.77 -10.11
CA ASP A 60 -19.26 9.74 -9.94
C ASP A 60 -18.77 8.76 -8.86
N GLY A 61 -19.69 7.99 -8.27
CA GLY A 61 -19.42 7.02 -7.20
C GLY A 61 -19.78 7.51 -5.79
N SER A 62 -20.29 8.73 -5.65
CA SER A 62 -20.58 9.36 -4.36
C SER A 62 -21.89 8.94 -3.69
N LYS A 63 -22.88 8.37 -4.43
CA LYS A 63 -24.26 8.23 -3.93
C LYS A 63 -24.39 7.36 -2.67
N ASN A 64 -23.57 6.33 -2.54
CA ASN A 64 -23.54 5.40 -1.41
C ASN A 64 -22.13 5.19 -0.86
N TRP A 65 -21.24 6.16 -1.11
CA TRP A 65 -19.89 6.17 -0.57
C TRP A 65 -19.70 7.37 0.36
N PRO A 66 -19.19 7.19 1.59
CA PRO A 66 -18.79 5.93 2.24
C PRO A 66 -19.92 5.21 2.98
N THR A 67 -21.12 5.78 3.00
CA THR A 67 -22.27 5.31 3.80
C THR A 67 -23.42 4.88 2.88
N SER A 68 -24.07 3.77 3.21
CA SER A 68 -25.23 3.25 2.49
C SER A 68 -26.48 4.12 2.69
N THR A 69 -27.47 3.98 1.82
CA THR A 69 -28.74 4.72 1.89
C THR A 69 -29.93 3.80 2.12
N GLY A 70 -30.83 4.16 3.03
CA GLY A 70 -32.09 3.45 3.29
C GLY A 70 -31.96 2.33 4.33
N GLY A 71 -32.91 1.41 4.35
CA GLY A 71 -33.02 0.36 5.37
C GLY A 71 -34.05 0.66 6.45
N ALA A 72 -34.32 -0.33 7.31
CA ALA A 72 -35.27 -0.22 8.42
C ALA A 72 -34.78 0.75 9.50
N THR A 73 -33.46 0.82 9.67
CA THR A 73 -32.76 1.69 10.61
C THR A 73 -31.90 2.67 9.83
N THR A 74 -31.56 3.77 10.49
CA THR A 74 -30.57 4.70 9.95
C THR A 74 -29.27 3.96 9.65
N PRO A 75 -28.69 4.11 8.45
CA PRO A 75 -27.39 3.53 8.11
C PRO A 75 -26.32 3.94 9.10
N GLU A 76 -25.41 3.01 9.39
CA GLU A 76 -24.24 3.33 10.21
C GLU A 76 -23.24 4.14 9.39
N THR A 77 -22.69 5.19 10.00
CA THR A 77 -21.67 6.02 9.34
C THR A 77 -20.48 5.16 8.87
N ASN A 78 -20.15 5.30 7.58
CA ASN A 78 -19.07 4.61 6.88
C ASN A 78 -19.24 3.09 6.78
N ASP A 79 -20.46 2.56 6.85
CA ASP A 79 -20.74 1.11 6.76
C ASP A 79 -20.19 0.46 5.48
N ASN A 80 -20.35 1.10 4.31
CA ASN A 80 -19.82 0.62 3.04
C ASN A 80 -18.29 0.64 3.02
N ALA A 81 -17.67 1.72 3.53
CA ALA A 81 -16.21 1.78 3.62
C ALA A 81 -15.64 0.68 4.54
N LYS A 82 -16.27 0.43 5.69
CA LYS A 82 -15.89 -0.65 6.62
C LYS A 82 -16.09 -2.03 5.99
N ALA A 83 -17.21 -2.25 5.32
CA ALA A 83 -17.52 -3.53 4.68
C ALA A 83 -16.54 -3.85 3.54
N VAL A 84 -16.26 -2.88 2.66
CA VAL A 84 -15.26 -3.05 1.59
C VAL A 84 -13.87 -3.29 2.18
N ALA A 85 -13.46 -2.52 3.19
CA ALA A 85 -12.16 -2.73 3.84
C ALA A 85 -12.07 -4.11 4.51
N GLY A 86 -13.14 -4.58 5.15
CA GLY A 86 -13.23 -5.92 5.72
C GLY A 86 -13.05 -7.02 4.68
N ASP A 87 -13.76 -6.93 3.55
CA ASP A 87 -13.64 -7.88 2.44
C ASP A 87 -12.20 -7.88 1.87
N LEU A 88 -11.54 -6.71 1.76
CA LEU A 88 -10.15 -6.60 1.28
C LEU A 88 -9.12 -7.21 2.26
N VAL A 89 -9.33 -7.04 3.57
CA VAL A 89 -8.43 -7.60 4.60
C VAL A 89 -8.55 -9.12 4.67
N ALA A 90 -9.75 -9.65 4.49
CA ALA A 90 -10.06 -11.08 4.56
C ALA A 90 -9.53 -11.90 3.36
N LEU A 91 -9.06 -11.24 2.29
CA LEU A 91 -8.44 -11.90 1.15
C LEU A 91 -7.16 -12.67 1.54
N ASN A 92 -6.94 -13.80 0.88
CA ASN A 92 -5.68 -14.55 0.99
C ASN A 92 -4.55 -13.83 0.23
N SER A 93 -3.30 -14.30 0.38
CA SER A 93 -2.13 -13.64 -0.23
C SER A 93 -2.21 -13.54 -1.76
N ASP A 94 -2.67 -14.58 -2.43
CA ASP A 94 -2.78 -14.60 -3.91
C ASP A 94 -3.88 -13.64 -4.39
N GLU A 95 -5.03 -13.64 -3.70
CA GLU A 95 -6.14 -12.75 -3.98
C GLU A 95 -5.79 -11.27 -3.74
N LYS A 96 -5.01 -10.97 -2.70
CA LYS A 96 -4.51 -9.62 -2.43
C LYS A 96 -3.63 -9.11 -3.56
N THR A 97 -2.72 -9.95 -4.06
CA THR A 97 -1.85 -9.60 -5.20
C THR A 97 -2.67 -9.32 -6.45
N ILE A 98 -3.72 -10.11 -6.72
CA ILE A 98 -4.61 -9.89 -7.87
C ILE A 98 -5.39 -8.58 -7.73
N VAL A 99 -6.03 -8.33 -6.59
CA VAL A 99 -6.84 -7.11 -6.36
C VAL A 99 -5.97 -5.87 -6.39
N ALA A 100 -4.80 -5.92 -5.78
CA ALA A 100 -3.85 -4.83 -5.85
C ALA A 100 -3.39 -4.62 -7.31
N GLY A 101 -3.15 -5.69 -8.08
CA GLY A 101 -2.80 -5.65 -9.52
C GLY A 101 -3.89 -4.97 -10.38
N LEU A 102 -5.15 -5.14 -10.00
CA LEU A 102 -6.30 -4.48 -10.63
C LEU A 102 -6.41 -3.00 -10.23
N LEU A 103 -6.18 -2.67 -8.95
CA LEU A 103 -6.13 -1.28 -8.47
C LEU A 103 -5.02 -0.50 -9.17
N THR A 104 -3.86 -1.12 -9.33
CA THR A 104 -2.70 -0.56 -10.00
C THR A 104 -2.86 -0.37 -11.50
N LYS A 105 -3.76 -1.11 -12.16
CA LYS A 105 -4.19 -0.81 -13.54
C LYS A 105 -5.13 0.39 -13.64
N THR A 106 -5.80 0.76 -12.56
CA THR A 106 -6.82 1.84 -12.55
C THR A 106 -6.18 3.22 -12.38
N ILE A 107 -5.07 3.28 -11.64
CA ILE A 107 -4.14 4.41 -11.65
C ILE A 107 -3.12 4.12 -12.74
N GLU A 108 -3.09 4.85 -13.85
CA GLU A 108 -1.96 4.75 -14.79
C GLU A 108 -0.65 5.03 -14.02
N GLY A 109 0.06 3.97 -13.61
CA GLY A 109 1.32 4.07 -12.86
C GLY A 109 1.34 3.54 -11.42
N GLY A 110 0.43 2.67 -10.99
CA GLY A 110 0.65 1.88 -9.78
C GLY A 110 1.40 0.58 -10.08
N GLU A 111 2.39 0.19 -9.29
CA GLU A 111 2.93 -1.18 -9.25
C GLU A 111 2.70 -1.73 -7.84
N VAL A 112 2.17 -2.94 -7.73
CA VAL A 112 2.02 -3.60 -6.43
C VAL A 112 3.31 -4.33 -6.14
N VAL A 113 4.04 -3.83 -5.17
CA VAL A 113 5.21 -4.55 -4.65
C VAL A 113 4.94 -4.91 -3.19
N GLU A 114 4.93 -6.21 -2.89
CA GLU A 114 4.91 -6.70 -1.51
C GLU A 114 6.30 -6.52 -0.90
N ILE A 115 6.56 -5.36 -0.28
CA ILE A 115 7.86 -5.09 0.33
C ILE A 115 7.96 -5.80 1.68
N ARG A 116 8.46 -7.04 1.70
CA ARG A 116 8.63 -7.82 2.94
C ARG A 116 9.83 -7.42 3.80
N ALA A 117 10.83 -6.71 3.28
CA ALA A 117 11.84 -5.98 4.04
C ALA A 117 12.76 -5.25 3.06
N VAL A 118 12.93 -3.94 3.23
CA VAL A 118 14.04 -3.23 2.58
C VAL A 118 15.29 -3.48 3.43
N SER A 119 16.09 -4.49 3.08
CA SER A 119 17.44 -4.61 3.62
C SER A 119 18.35 -3.67 2.84
N SER A 120 18.59 -2.47 3.38
CA SER A 120 19.60 -1.55 2.85
C SER A 120 20.94 -1.87 3.50
N THR A 121 21.73 -2.75 2.87
CA THR A 121 23.15 -2.88 3.21
C THR A 121 23.91 -1.79 2.45
N SER A 122 24.35 -0.75 3.13
CA SER A 122 25.26 0.25 2.56
C SER A 122 26.71 -0.11 2.89
N VAL A 123 27.58 -0.09 1.88
CA VAL A 123 29.02 -0.32 2.03
C VAL A 123 29.73 0.92 1.50
N MET A 124 30.63 1.50 2.31
CA MET A 124 31.44 2.66 1.94
C MET A 124 32.92 2.31 2.11
N VAL A 125 33.68 2.44 1.02
CA VAL A 125 35.13 2.25 0.99
C VAL A 125 35.78 3.60 0.80
N ASN A 126 36.67 3.98 1.72
CA ASN A 126 37.45 5.22 1.63
C ASN A 126 38.89 4.88 1.28
N ALA A 127 39.40 5.44 0.19
CA ALA A 127 40.82 5.45 -0.12
C ALA A 127 41.38 6.82 0.24
N CYS A 128 42.34 6.87 1.16
CA CYS A 128 42.97 8.11 1.61
C CYS A 128 44.41 8.15 1.14
N TYR A 129 44.86 9.33 0.72
CA TYR A 129 46.24 9.60 0.35
C TYR A 129 46.77 10.72 1.22
N ASP A 130 47.82 10.43 1.98
CA ASP A 130 48.56 11.42 2.77
C ASP A 130 49.64 12.04 1.89
N LEU A 131 49.51 13.34 1.63
CA LEU A 131 50.52 14.10 0.92
C LEU A 131 51.58 14.51 1.95
N LEU A 132 52.60 13.68 2.11
CA LEU A 132 53.76 13.99 2.95
C LEU A 132 54.49 15.20 2.34
N SER A 133 54.32 16.37 2.96
CA SER A 133 55.07 17.57 2.62
C SER A 133 56.28 17.65 3.56
N GLU A 134 57.47 17.38 3.03
CA GLU A 134 58.72 17.47 3.79
C GLU A 134 58.93 18.93 4.27
N GLY A 135 58.89 19.15 5.58
CA GLY A 135 59.32 20.43 6.20
C GLY A 135 58.26 21.26 6.92
N LEU A 136 57.00 20.85 6.99
CA LEU A 136 55.99 21.50 7.86
C LEU A 136 55.31 20.47 8.75
N GLY A 137 55.09 20.79 10.03
CA GLY A 137 54.42 19.94 11.02
C GLY A 137 52.91 19.70 10.78
N VAL A 138 52.49 19.71 9.51
CA VAL A 138 51.12 19.68 9.04
C VAL A 138 51.07 18.79 7.79
N VAL A 139 50.27 17.73 7.83
CA VAL A 139 50.15 16.76 6.73
C VAL A 139 48.77 16.92 6.09
N PRO A 140 48.67 17.47 4.87
CA PRO A 140 47.40 17.48 4.14
C PRO A 140 47.02 16.06 3.72
N TYR A 141 45.77 15.68 3.96
CA TYR A 141 45.23 14.39 3.54
C TYR A 141 43.98 14.58 2.68
N ALA A 142 43.84 13.74 1.67
CA ALA A 142 42.65 13.68 0.83
C ALA A 142 42.12 12.25 0.80
N CYS A 143 40.85 12.09 1.10
CA CYS A 143 40.12 10.83 1.03
C CYS A 143 39.05 10.91 -0.06
N VAL A 144 39.05 9.88 -0.89
CA VAL A 144 37.99 9.62 -1.85
C VAL A 144 37.20 8.40 -1.36
N GLY A 145 35.94 8.63 -1.02
CA GLY A 145 35.00 7.61 -0.59
C GLY A 145 34.10 7.20 -1.73
N LEU A 146 34.08 5.92 -2.06
CA LEU A 146 33.09 5.31 -2.95
C LEU A 146 32.16 4.45 -2.11
N GLY A 147 30.88 4.80 -2.10
CA GLY A 147 29.84 4.06 -1.41
C GLY A 147 28.72 3.67 -2.34
N GLY A 148 28.09 2.53 -2.06
CA GLY A 148 26.88 2.10 -2.74
C GLY A 148 25.79 1.81 -1.73
N ASN A 149 24.56 2.23 -2.03
CA ASN A 149 23.39 1.67 -1.36
C ASN A 149 22.80 0.57 -2.24
N PHE A 150 22.80 -0.66 -1.74
CA PHE A 150 22.15 -1.78 -2.42
C PHE A 150 20.72 -1.87 -1.91
N VAL A 151 19.79 -1.31 -2.68
CA VAL A 151 18.35 -1.50 -2.42
C VAL A 151 17.95 -2.77 -3.15
N GLY A 152 17.91 -3.89 -2.43
CA GLY A 152 17.38 -5.14 -2.97
C GLY A 152 15.87 -5.06 -3.06
N VAL A 153 15.34 -4.79 -4.26
CA VAL A 153 13.92 -5.02 -4.56
C VAL A 153 13.80 -6.47 -5.03
N VAL A 154 12.85 -7.21 -4.44
CA VAL A 154 12.53 -8.59 -4.83
C VAL A 154 11.97 -8.58 -6.26
N ASP A 155 12.86 -8.68 -7.26
CA ASP A 155 12.71 -9.41 -8.54
C ASP A 155 13.93 -9.19 -9.46
N GLY A 156 15.11 -9.67 -9.06
CA GLY A 156 16.29 -9.79 -9.95
C GLY A 156 16.92 -8.49 -10.50
N HIS A 157 16.36 -7.31 -10.25
CA HIS A 157 16.88 -6.02 -10.71
C HIS A 157 17.62 -5.29 -9.59
N ILE A 158 18.94 -5.45 -9.56
CA ILE A 158 19.83 -4.68 -8.68
C ILE A 158 20.04 -3.32 -9.34
N THR A 159 19.45 -2.24 -8.81
CA THR A 159 19.77 -0.86 -9.21
C THR A 159 20.78 -0.27 -8.21
N PRO A 160 22.09 -0.36 -8.49
CA PRO A 160 23.10 0.18 -7.58
C PRO A 160 23.03 1.72 -7.59
N LYS A 161 22.78 2.33 -6.43
CA LYS A 161 22.95 3.77 -6.27
C LYS A 161 24.34 4.07 -5.76
N LEU A 162 25.21 4.51 -6.67
CA LEU A 162 26.58 4.94 -6.35
C LEU A 162 26.54 6.34 -5.73
N ALA A 163 27.25 6.51 -4.62
CA ALA A 163 27.50 7.78 -3.96
C ALA A 163 29.01 7.97 -3.83
N TYR A 164 29.50 9.13 -4.24
CA TYR A 164 30.89 9.53 -4.03
C TYR A 164 30.94 10.57 -2.90
N ARG A 165 31.96 10.47 -2.05
CA ARG A 165 32.24 11.45 -0.99
C ARG A 165 33.70 11.88 -1.11
N LEU A 166 33.93 13.17 -1.30
CA LEU A 166 35.26 13.77 -1.24
C LEU A 166 35.44 14.38 0.15
N LYS A 167 36.54 14.05 0.81
CA LYS A 167 36.89 14.59 2.12
C LYS A 167 38.35 15.01 2.09
N ALA A 168 38.63 16.28 2.32
CA ALA A 168 39.98 16.80 2.41
C ALA A 168 40.14 17.40 3.80
N GLY A 169 41.31 17.21 4.40
CA GLY A 169 41.56 17.74 5.73
C GLY A 169 43.04 17.92 5.99
N LEU A 170 43.32 18.43 7.18
CA LEU A 170 44.67 18.67 7.66
C LEU A 170 44.89 17.80 8.90
N SER A 171 45.95 17.00 8.88
CA SER A 171 46.39 16.22 10.03
C SER A 171 47.50 16.98 10.73
N TYR A 172 47.31 17.24 12.03
CA TYR A 172 48.32 17.83 12.89
C TYR A 172 48.88 16.74 13.81
N GLN A 173 50.20 16.60 13.84
CA GLN A 173 50.85 15.71 14.79
C GLN A 173 51.06 16.46 16.11
N LEU A 174 50.26 16.12 17.13
CA LEU A 174 50.39 16.66 18.48
C LEU A 174 51.46 15.89 19.29
N SER A 175 51.69 14.61 18.98
CA SER A 175 52.74 13.73 19.55
C SER A 175 52.98 12.51 18.64
N SER A 176 54.04 11.73 18.86
CA SER A 176 54.42 10.55 18.06
C SER A 176 53.40 9.39 18.07
N VAL A 177 52.33 9.50 18.86
CA VAL A 177 51.28 8.48 19.02
C VAL A 177 49.87 9.05 18.77
N ILE A 178 49.70 10.37 18.72
CA ILE A 178 48.38 11.01 18.65
C ILE A 178 48.37 12.02 17.51
N SER A 179 47.60 11.71 16.48
CA SER A 179 47.30 12.61 15.36
C SER A 179 45.87 13.12 15.49
N SER A 180 45.67 14.44 15.33
CA SER A 180 44.34 15.03 15.22
C SER A 180 44.00 15.30 13.76
N PHE A 181 42.79 14.93 13.36
CA PHE A 181 42.30 15.10 12.00
C PHE A 181 41.16 16.11 12.01
N SER A 182 41.34 17.24 11.32
CA SER A 182 40.21 18.11 10.98
C SER A 182 39.60 17.67 9.66
N VAL A 183 38.28 17.85 9.54
CA VAL A 183 37.42 17.42 8.42
C VAL A 183 36.72 18.63 7.86
#